data_AF-A0A0F7ZVC5-F1
#
_entry.id   AF-A0A0F7ZVC5-F1
#
_cell.length_a   1.000
_cell.length_b   1.000
_cell.length_c   1.000
_cell.angle_alpha   90.00
_cell.angle_beta   90.00
_cell.angle_gamma   90.00
#
_symmetry.space_group_name_H-M   'P 1'
#
loop_
_entity.id
_entity.type
_entity.pdbx_description
1 polymer ?
#
loop_
_entity_poly.entity_id
_entity_poly.type
_entity_poly.pdbx_seq_one_letter_code
_entity_poly.pdbx_strand_id
1 'polypeptide(L)'
;MEDFAQTVDGLSASQRSQLHEVADLMLEIFHTLARMRYLPAEWIEEGPHDVSALLPTYHSLDLEPAIIYLYSILPYIKQSHIWKRDFFQGGEFADFRNVETVEQGRDPFWDESPAGRLRPWMTPLSMIGNHCDAIIYDARQHRIGIFGQMTCWSSTDRNVHEGWRMIREDDGDSGLSNETGHGDDASSEGDASDIQVAENGHGQVSDDEGLSENDTAMEDEEDGEDQGESDESEEEDEDEEEVDCDNMDARPAANVLRDIIRWYYDLSEVPGGGEHSGSLWNQETAKSLYQKHGWPGEGFDGDAFEADLLRAHVAENVRHNLKPGYYSRISCLEYSLKEEHGPALQKRTDKLATASSVDEEWVARWELWEAERRFHQAQAELRAAKEATFRAAWEPQTFDPEESLLKELVQLGEEITQRQEIFDALRKLLKWVIRTH
;
A
#
# COMPACT_ATOMS: atom_id res chain seq x y z
N MET A 1 19.24 15.12 -28.52
CA MET A 1 18.07 15.49 -29.37
C MET A 1 18.01 14.70 -30.67
N GLU A 2 19.08 14.61 -31.49
CA GLU A 2 19.08 13.74 -32.69
C GLU A 2 18.92 12.24 -32.35
N ASP A 3 19.54 11.79 -31.27
CA ASP A 3 19.50 10.39 -30.82
C ASP A 3 18.08 9.96 -30.39
N PHE A 4 17.43 10.74 -29.52
CA PHE A 4 16.04 10.51 -29.10
C PHE A 4 15.07 10.46 -30.29
N ALA A 5 15.21 11.38 -31.25
CA ALA A 5 14.36 11.40 -32.44
C ALA A 5 14.51 10.13 -33.27
N GLN A 6 15.73 9.58 -33.39
CA GLN A 6 15.98 8.30 -34.05
C GLN A 6 15.40 7.13 -33.27
N THR A 7 15.50 7.14 -31.93
CA THR A 7 14.92 6.10 -31.06
C THR A 7 13.41 5.97 -31.22
N VAL A 8 12.68 7.08 -31.38
CA VAL A 8 11.20 7.09 -31.45
C VAL A 8 10.63 7.20 -32.87
N ASP A 9 11.48 7.20 -33.89
CA ASP A 9 11.08 7.42 -35.30
C ASP A 9 10.22 6.27 -35.86
N GLY A 10 10.27 5.09 -35.23
CA GLY A 10 9.48 3.91 -35.61
C GLY A 10 8.01 3.91 -35.17
N LEU A 11 7.58 4.87 -34.35
CA LEU A 11 6.22 4.88 -33.80
C LEU A 11 5.19 5.40 -34.82
N SER A 12 4.16 4.58 -35.09
CA SER A 12 3.03 4.99 -35.92
C SER A 12 2.21 6.12 -35.27
N ALA A 13 1.48 6.88 -36.08
CA ALA A 13 0.59 7.93 -35.57
C ALA A 13 -0.48 7.39 -34.60
N SER A 14 -0.97 6.17 -34.84
CA SER A 14 -1.95 5.51 -33.95
C SER A 14 -1.35 5.20 -32.58
N GLN A 15 -0.13 4.63 -32.55
CA GLN A 15 0.56 4.34 -31.29
C GLN A 15 0.86 5.63 -30.53
N ARG A 16 1.34 6.68 -31.21
CA ARG A 16 1.55 7.99 -30.58
C ARG A 16 0.25 8.51 -29.96
N SER A 17 -0.87 8.43 -30.68
CA SER A 17 -2.17 8.87 -30.15
C SER A 17 -2.60 8.09 -28.92
N GLN A 18 -2.37 6.77 -28.88
CA GLN A 18 -2.66 5.93 -27.71
C GLN A 18 -1.80 6.30 -26.50
N LEU A 19 -0.51 6.58 -26.71
CA LEU A 19 0.40 6.98 -25.63
C LEU A 19 0.06 8.38 -25.09
N HIS A 20 -0.35 9.30 -25.95
CA HIS A 20 -0.89 10.61 -25.52
C HIS A 20 -2.19 10.44 -24.73
N GLU A 21 -3.10 9.55 -25.14
CA GLU A 21 -4.33 9.29 -24.36
C GLU A 21 -4.01 8.81 -22.93
N VAL A 22 -3.01 7.95 -22.77
CA VAL A 22 -2.55 7.51 -21.43
C VAL A 22 -1.96 8.67 -20.64
N ALA A 23 -1.06 9.46 -21.24
CA ALA A 23 -0.41 10.57 -20.57
C ALA A 23 -1.41 11.67 -20.16
N ASP A 24 -2.36 12.01 -21.04
CA ASP A 24 -3.41 12.99 -20.78
C ASP A 24 -4.33 12.54 -19.63
N LEU A 25 -4.72 11.25 -19.59
CA LEU A 25 -5.56 10.71 -18.52
C LEU A 25 -4.80 10.60 -17.20
N MET A 26 -3.52 10.25 -17.21
CA MET A 26 -2.66 10.31 -16.01
C MET A 26 -2.55 11.75 -15.49
N LEU A 27 -2.43 12.74 -16.38
CA LEU A 27 -2.39 14.15 -15.99
C LEU A 27 -3.73 14.60 -15.41
N GLU A 28 -4.85 14.13 -15.95
CA GLU A 28 -6.18 14.37 -15.38
C GLU A 28 -6.34 13.77 -13.98
N ILE A 29 -5.77 12.58 -13.71
CA ILE A 29 -5.71 12.02 -12.35
C ILE A 29 -4.92 12.96 -11.43
N PHE A 30 -3.74 13.42 -11.84
CA PHE A 30 -2.90 14.29 -11.01
C PHE A 30 -3.58 15.63 -10.72
N HIS A 31 -4.23 16.23 -11.72
CA HIS A 31 -5.04 17.43 -11.52
C HIS A 31 -6.28 17.18 -10.65
N THR A 32 -6.85 15.98 -10.68
CA THR A 32 -7.94 15.58 -9.77
C THR A 32 -7.44 15.55 -8.34
N LEU A 33 -6.31 14.89 -8.08
CA LEU A 33 -5.65 14.90 -6.77
C LEU A 33 -5.32 16.32 -6.29
N ALA A 34 -4.89 17.20 -7.19
CA ALA A 34 -4.63 18.60 -6.84
C ALA A 34 -5.91 19.37 -6.46
N ARG A 35 -7.01 19.16 -7.20
CA ARG A 35 -8.32 19.75 -6.87
C ARG A 35 -8.88 19.23 -5.56
N MET A 36 -8.59 17.98 -5.22
CA MET A 36 -8.90 17.40 -3.91
C MET A 36 -8.03 17.93 -2.77
N ARG A 37 -7.05 18.82 -3.03
CA ARG A 37 -6.06 19.29 -2.03
C ARG A 37 -5.15 18.19 -1.48
N TYR A 38 -5.08 17.06 -2.17
CA TYR A 38 -4.15 16.00 -1.83
C TYR A 38 -2.72 16.35 -2.24
N LEU A 39 -2.57 16.93 -3.44
CA LEU A 39 -1.31 17.43 -3.98
C LEU A 39 -1.38 18.95 -4.21
N PRO A 40 -0.30 19.69 -3.92
CA PRO A 40 -0.15 21.04 -4.45
C PRO A 40 0.00 21.00 -5.98
N ALA A 41 -0.75 21.84 -6.70
CA ALA A 41 -0.73 21.85 -8.16
C ALA A 41 0.67 22.20 -8.72
N GLU A 42 1.44 23.00 -7.99
CA GLU A 42 2.81 23.36 -8.35
C GLU A 42 3.82 22.21 -8.23
N TRP A 43 3.44 21.06 -7.69
CA TRP A 43 4.27 19.87 -7.67
C TRP A 43 4.21 19.08 -8.97
N ILE A 44 3.18 19.29 -9.79
CA ILE A 44 2.98 18.57 -11.05
C ILE A 44 3.88 19.18 -12.13
N GLU A 45 4.65 18.34 -12.80
CA GLU A 45 5.48 18.66 -13.95
C GLU A 45 4.90 17.99 -15.19
N GLU A 46 4.31 18.78 -16.07
CA GLU A 46 3.76 18.31 -17.34
C GLU A 46 4.87 18.05 -18.36
N GLY A 47 4.67 17.04 -19.21
CA GLY A 47 5.55 16.75 -20.33
C GLY A 47 5.49 17.80 -21.45
N PRO A 48 6.39 17.72 -22.45
CA PRO A 48 7.42 16.69 -22.59
C PRO A 48 8.70 16.98 -21.77
N HIS A 49 9.41 15.92 -21.40
CA HIS A 49 10.65 15.94 -20.62
C HIS A 49 11.86 15.51 -21.46
N ASP A 50 13.03 16.06 -21.16
CA ASP A 50 14.28 15.60 -21.77
C ASP A 50 14.80 14.35 -21.05
N VAL A 51 14.61 13.19 -21.70
CA VAL A 51 15.08 11.89 -21.22
C VAL A 51 16.37 11.44 -21.91
N SER A 52 17.04 12.32 -22.67
CA SER A 52 18.22 11.95 -23.48
C SER A 52 19.35 11.35 -22.64
N ALA A 53 19.50 11.79 -21.38
CA ALA A 53 20.53 11.30 -20.47
C ALA A 53 20.33 9.82 -20.06
N LEU A 54 19.10 9.31 -20.15
CA LEU A 54 18.72 7.96 -19.73
C LEU A 54 18.63 6.96 -20.88
N LEU A 55 18.78 7.41 -22.13
CA LEU A 55 18.78 6.53 -23.31
C LEU A 55 19.73 5.33 -23.15
N PRO A 56 20.98 5.47 -22.63
CA PRO A 56 21.85 4.31 -22.42
C PRO A 56 21.22 3.26 -21.50
N THR A 57 20.59 3.68 -20.40
CA THR A 57 19.89 2.80 -19.45
C THR A 57 18.67 2.14 -20.10
N TYR A 58 17.88 2.91 -20.85
CA TYR A 58 16.72 2.36 -21.56
C TYR A 58 17.12 1.29 -22.58
N HIS A 59 18.22 1.51 -23.29
CA HIS A 59 18.76 0.55 -24.24
C HIS A 59 19.36 -0.68 -23.56
N SER A 60 20.00 -0.55 -22.38
CA SER A 60 20.49 -1.72 -21.64
C SER A 60 19.38 -2.59 -21.07
N LEU A 61 18.22 -2.01 -20.79
CA LEU A 61 17.01 -2.70 -20.33
C LEU A 61 16.10 -3.15 -21.48
N ASP A 62 16.55 -2.99 -22.72
CA ASP A 62 15.82 -3.34 -23.95
C ASP A 62 14.43 -2.68 -24.05
N LEU A 63 14.24 -1.47 -23.50
CA LEU A 63 12.94 -0.81 -23.55
C LEU A 63 12.53 -0.48 -24.99
N GLU A 64 11.28 -0.78 -25.32
CA GLU A 64 10.76 -0.46 -26.64
C GLU A 64 10.60 1.07 -26.85
N PRO A 65 10.71 1.57 -28.10
CA PRO A 65 10.50 2.97 -28.43
C PRO A 65 9.20 3.58 -27.89
N ALA A 66 8.13 2.78 -27.79
CA ALA A 66 6.84 3.21 -27.26
C ALA A 66 6.93 3.59 -25.78
N ILE A 67 7.64 2.81 -24.98
CA ILE A 67 7.84 3.07 -23.55
C ILE A 67 8.78 4.26 -23.34
N ILE A 68 9.87 4.31 -24.10
CA ILE A 68 10.81 5.46 -24.07
C ILE A 68 10.08 6.77 -24.44
N TYR A 69 9.21 6.73 -25.45
CA TYR A 69 8.39 7.88 -25.81
C TYR A 69 7.38 8.24 -24.72
N LEU A 70 6.71 7.25 -24.13
CA LEU A 70 5.78 7.47 -23.02
C LEU A 70 6.46 8.16 -21.83
N TYR A 71 7.64 7.70 -21.42
CA TYR A 71 8.43 8.34 -20.35
C TYR A 71 8.75 9.80 -20.63
N SER A 72 8.86 10.20 -21.89
CA SER A 72 9.09 11.60 -22.24
C SER A 72 7.83 12.48 -22.13
N ILE A 73 6.62 11.92 -22.10
CA ILE A 73 5.37 12.70 -22.11
C ILE A 73 4.49 12.52 -20.87
N LEU A 74 4.76 11.50 -20.04
CA LEU A 74 4.03 11.30 -18.78
C LEU A 74 4.18 12.52 -17.86
N PRO A 75 3.13 12.85 -17.08
CA PRO A 75 3.25 13.83 -16.01
C PRO A 75 4.05 13.23 -14.83
N TYR A 76 4.84 14.07 -14.17
CA TYR A 76 5.61 13.67 -12.99
C TYR A 76 5.35 14.59 -11.79
N ILE A 77 5.72 14.13 -10.60
CA ILE A 77 5.83 14.97 -9.41
C ILE A 77 7.28 15.43 -9.28
N LYS A 78 7.49 16.69 -8.88
CA LYS A 78 8.83 17.23 -8.59
C LYS A 78 9.59 16.27 -7.67
N GLN A 79 10.81 15.91 -8.07
CA GLN A 79 11.64 14.91 -7.38
C GLN A 79 11.83 15.18 -5.88
N SER A 80 11.85 16.46 -5.45
CA SER A 80 11.94 16.84 -4.03
C SER A 80 10.69 16.52 -3.19
N HIS A 81 9.63 16.00 -3.81
CA HIS A 81 8.32 15.79 -3.21
C HIS A 81 7.74 14.39 -3.47
N ILE A 82 8.44 13.53 -4.22
CA ILE A 82 7.93 12.21 -4.63
C ILE A 82 7.62 11.31 -3.42
N TRP A 83 8.48 11.31 -2.41
CA TRP A 83 8.36 10.53 -1.17
C TRP A 83 7.47 11.17 -0.08
N LYS A 84 6.63 12.16 -0.44
CA LYS A 84 5.80 12.88 0.56
C LYS A 84 4.36 12.39 0.61
N ARG A 85 3.94 11.61 -0.38
CA ARG A 85 2.56 11.20 -0.59
C ARG A 85 2.57 9.88 -1.36
N ASP A 86 1.65 9.01 -0.97
CA ASP A 86 1.34 7.83 -1.77
C ASP A 86 0.49 8.25 -2.96
N PHE A 87 0.46 7.40 -3.96
CA PHE A 87 -0.42 7.47 -5.09
C PHE A 87 -1.58 6.47 -4.88
N PHE A 88 -2.20 6.07 -5.98
CA PHE A 88 -3.38 5.22 -6.02
C PHE A 88 -3.17 3.90 -5.26
N GLN A 89 -4.11 3.57 -4.35
CA GLN A 89 -4.12 2.34 -3.56
C GLN A 89 -2.78 2.06 -2.82
N GLY A 90 -2.19 3.10 -2.25
CA GLY A 90 -0.96 3.01 -1.47
C GLY A 90 0.33 2.83 -2.29
N GLY A 91 0.24 2.67 -3.61
CA GLY A 91 1.40 2.70 -4.50
C GLY A 91 2.12 4.06 -4.47
N GLU A 92 3.26 4.20 -5.15
CA GLU A 92 4.01 5.46 -5.18
C GLU A 92 3.97 6.13 -6.57
N PHE A 93 4.25 7.44 -6.60
CA PHE A 93 4.44 8.15 -7.85
C PHE A 93 5.71 7.66 -8.56
N ALA A 94 5.58 7.22 -9.81
CA ALA A 94 6.74 6.87 -10.62
C ALA A 94 7.39 8.12 -11.24
N ASP A 95 8.72 8.21 -11.20
CA ASP A 95 9.51 9.19 -11.96
C ASP A 95 10.59 8.50 -12.81
N PHE A 96 10.26 8.20 -14.06
CA PHE A 96 11.18 7.56 -15.00
C PHE A 96 12.26 8.49 -15.56
N ARG A 97 12.40 9.70 -15.01
CA ARG A 97 13.57 10.57 -15.21
C ARG A 97 14.69 10.24 -14.21
N ASN A 98 14.48 9.26 -13.34
CA ASN A 98 15.47 8.67 -12.45
C ASN A 98 15.83 7.24 -12.90
N VAL A 99 17.13 6.92 -12.96
CA VAL A 99 17.65 5.58 -13.29
C VAL A 99 17.08 4.51 -12.37
N GLU A 100 17.05 4.77 -11.07
CA GLU A 100 16.64 3.79 -10.05
C GLU A 100 15.18 3.36 -10.23
N THR A 101 14.29 4.33 -10.47
CA THR A 101 12.88 4.08 -10.76
C THR A 101 12.68 3.28 -12.05
N VAL A 102 13.51 3.54 -13.06
CA VAL A 102 13.45 2.80 -14.34
C VAL A 102 13.87 1.34 -14.15
N GLU A 103 14.92 1.09 -13.37
CA GLU A 103 15.42 -0.25 -13.07
C GLU A 103 14.43 -1.02 -12.18
N GLN A 104 14.00 -0.43 -11.07
CA GLN A 104 13.01 -1.02 -10.18
C GLN A 104 11.67 -1.28 -10.88
N GLY A 105 11.25 -0.38 -11.77
CA GLY A 105 10.01 -0.53 -12.53
C GLY A 105 10.01 -1.70 -13.52
N ARG A 106 11.14 -2.37 -13.76
CA ARG A 106 11.19 -3.61 -14.57
C ARG A 106 10.73 -4.84 -13.80
N ASP A 107 10.81 -4.77 -12.47
CA ASP A 107 10.50 -5.85 -11.56
C ASP A 107 9.76 -5.26 -10.34
N PRO A 108 8.51 -4.78 -10.55
CA PRO A 108 7.78 -4.04 -9.53
C PRO A 108 7.41 -4.90 -8.31
N PHE A 109 7.50 -6.23 -8.38
CA PHE A 109 7.12 -7.13 -7.28
C PHE A 109 8.32 -7.83 -6.62
N TRP A 110 9.54 -7.52 -7.06
CA TRP A 110 10.78 -8.17 -6.60
C TRP A 110 10.73 -9.70 -6.76
N ASP A 111 10.21 -10.14 -7.91
CA ASP A 111 10.05 -11.56 -8.18
C ASP A 111 11.42 -12.19 -8.46
N GLU A 112 11.72 -13.30 -7.79
CA GLU A 112 12.96 -14.05 -8.05
C GLU A 112 12.95 -14.67 -9.45
N SER A 113 11.76 -14.95 -10.00
CA SER A 113 11.57 -15.50 -11.32
C SER A 113 11.71 -14.43 -12.42
N PRO A 114 12.52 -14.67 -13.46
CA PRO A 114 12.53 -13.84 -14.66
C PRO A 114 11.16 -13.70 -15.34
N ALA A 115 10.23 -14.64 -15.11
CA ALA A 115 8.89 -14.61 -15.68
C ALA A 115 8.05 -13.44 -15.15
N GLY A 116 8.21 -13.09 -13.87
CA GLY A 116 7.57 -11.95 -13.21
C GLY A 116 8.12 -10.57 -13.63
N ARG A 117 9.21 -10.54 -14.40
CA ARG A 117 9.71 -9.28 -14.96
C ARG A 117 8.84 -8.79 -16.10
N LEU A 118 8.56 -7.50 -16.08
CA LEU A 118 7.80 -6.86 -17.14
C LEU A 118 8.52 -7.02 -18.48
N ARG A 119 7.72 -7.12 -19.55
CA ARG A 119 8.23 -7.19 -20.92
C ARG A 119 8.68 -5.81 -21.41
N PRO A 120 9.63 -5.72 -22.38
CA PRO A 120 10.11 -4.46 -22.98
C PRO A 120 9.07 -3.41 -23.37
N TRP A 121 7.85 -3.85 -23.70
CA TRP A 121 6.72 -3.00 -24.11
C TRP A 121 5.72 -2.72 -22.99
N MET A 122 6.01 -3.13 -21.77
CA MET A 122 5.21 -2.89 -20.57
C MET A 122 5.96 -1.95 -19.62
N THR A 123 5.22 -1.17 -18.84
CA THR A 123 5.78 -0.30 -17.81
C THR A 123 4.77 -0.03 -16.69
N PRO A 124 5.19 0.11 -15.43
CA PRO A 124 4.31 0.67 -14.41
C PRO A 124 3.98 2.13 -14.71
N LEU A 125 2.76 2.54 -14.39
CA LEU A 125 2.33 3.95 -14.29
C LEU A 125 2.38 4.45 -12.84
N SER A 126 2.56 3.53 -11.89
CA SER A 126 2.84 3.79 -10.47
C SER A 126 3.84 2.77 -9.96
N MET A 127 4.73 3.17 -9.06
CA MET A 127 5.59 2.20 -8.38
C MET A 127 4.78 1.46 -7.32
N ILE A 128 5.22 0.25 -6.98
CA ILE A 128 4.63 -0.45 -5.85
C ILE A 128 5.06 0.25 -4.56
N GLY A 129 4.10 0.53 -3.69
CA GLY A 129 4.40 0.81 -2.28
C GLY A 129 4.56 -0.51 -1.53
N ASN A 130 5.06 -0.48 -0.31
CA ASN A 130 5.16 -1.68 0.50
C ASN A 130 3.77 -2.35 0.66
N HIS A 131 3.64 -3.58 0.19
CA HIS A 131 2.40 -4.36 0.25
C HIS A 131 1.19 -3.73 -0.44
N CYS A 132 1.42 -2.85 -1.41
CA CYS A 132 0.38 -2.07 -2.10
C CYS A 132 0.16 -2.51 -3.56
N ASP A 133 -0.63 -1.71 -4.28
CA ASP A 133 -0.99 -1.97 -5.67
C ASP A 133 -0.16 -1.14 -6.66
N ALA A 134 0.11 -1.72 -7.83
CA ALA A 134 0.77 -1.07 -8.96
C ALA A 134 -0.12 -1.09 -10.21
N ILE A 135 -0.13 0.03 -10.95
CA ILE A 135 -0.82 0.17 -12.23
C ILE A 135 0.17 -0.18 -13.33
N ILE A 136 -0.10 -1.21 -14.15
CA ILE A 136 0.83 -1.69 -15.19
C ILE A 136 0.20 -1.46 -16.56
N TYR A 137 0.94 -0.82 -17.46
CA TYR A 137 0.52 -0.52 -18.83
C TYR A 137 1.24 -1.40 -19.86
N ASP A 138 0.47 -2.04 -20.74
CA ASP A 138 0.95 -2.74 -21.94
C ASP A 138 0.75 -1.84 -23.17
N ALA A 139 1.85 -1.39 -23.77
CA ALA A 139 1.83 -0.51 -24.95
C ALA A 139 1.48 -1.22 -26.26
N ARG A 140 1.63 -2.55 -26.35
CA ARG A 140 1.26 -3.33 -27.55
C ARG A 140 -0.24 -3.59 -27.60
N GLN A 141 -0.83 -3.93 -26.47
CA GLN A 141 -2.26 -4.20 -26.37
C GLN A 141 -3.08 -2.95 -26.05
N HIS A 142 -2.42 -1.87 -25.59
CA HIS A 142 -3.04 -0.65 -25.09
C HIS A 142 -4.03 -0.94 -23.95
N ARG A 143 -3.54 -1.68 -22.95
CA ARG A 143 -4.30 -2.14 -21.80
C ARG A 143 -3.58 -1.82 -20.50
N ILE A 144 -4.35 -1.71 -19.43
CA ILE A 144 -3.87 -1.53 -18.07
C ILE A 144 -4.45 -2.63 -17.19
N GLY A 145 -3.61 -3.17 -16.31
CA GLY A 145 -4.05 -3.95 -15.15
C GLY A 145 -3.56 -3.31 -13.86
N ILE A 146 -4.23 -3.63 -12.76
CA ILE A 146 -3.90 -3.16 -11.41
C ILE A 146 -3.67 -4.41 -10.57
N PHE A 147 -2.52 -4.48 -9.90
CA PHE A 147 -2.05 -5.69 -9.22
C PHE A 147 -1.49 -5.35 -7.86
N GLY A 148 -1.87 -6.13 -6.85
CA GLY A 148 -1.35 -6.01 -5.49
C GLY A 148 -0.15 -6.92 -5.26
N GLN A 149 0.80 -6.47 -4.44
CA GLN A 149 1.93 -7.31 -4.05
C GLN A 149 1.47 -8.56 -3.29
N MET A 150 0.50 -8.39 -2.39
CA MET A 150 -0.01 -9.46 -1.53
C MET A 150 -0.99 -10.40 -2.23
N THR A 151 -1.45 -10.05 -3.43
CA THR A 151 -2.47 -10.81 -4.14
C THR A 151 -1.88 -11.78 -5.15
N CYS A 152 -0.56 -12.01 -5.11
CA CYS A 152 0.18 -12.92 -5.99
C CYS A 152 -0.19 -12.69 -7.46
N TRP A 153 -0.08 -11.46 -7.95
CA TRP A 153 -0.43 -11.07 -9.33
C TRP A 153 -1.91 -11.19 -9.73
N SER A 154 -2.83 -11.49 -8.81
CA SER A 154 -4.25 -11.36 -9.11
C SER A 154 -4.65 -9.88 -9.15
N SER A 155 -5.53 -9.54 -10.09
CA SER A 155 -5.90 -8.14 -10.31
C SER A 155 -6.75 -7.60 -9.15
N THR A 156 -6.39 -6.42 -8.65
CA THR A 156 -7.15 -5.65 -7.65
C THR A 156 -8.11 -4.65 -8.30
N ASP A 157 -8.18 -4.63 -9.64
CA ASP A 157 -9.11 -3.78 -10.37
C ASP A 157 -10.56 -4.21 -10.11
N ARG A 158 -11.31 -3.31 -9.45
CA ARG A 158 -12.72 -3.51 -9.08
C ARG A 158 -13.62 -3.87 -10.27
N ASN A 159 -13.22 -3.48 -11.48
CA ASN A 159 -14.00 -3.65 -12.69
C ASN A 159 -13.44 -4.72 -13.63
N VAL A 160 -12.44 -5.51 -13.21
CA VAL A 160 -11.80 -6.54 -14.06
C VAL A 160 -12.81 -7.56 -14.61
N HIS A 161 -13.88 -7.85 -13.86
CA HIS A 161 -14.97 -8.74 -14.26
C HIS A 161 -16.26 -8.00 -14.70
N GLU A 162 -16.28 -6.67 -14.74
CA GLU A 162 -17.45 -5.94 -15.24
C GLU A 162 -17.65 -6.23 -16.73
N GLY A 163 -18.75 -6.93 -17.05
CA GLY A 163 -19.07 -7.35 -18.41
C GLY A 163 -18.75 -8.82 -18.72
N TRP A 164 -18.10 -9.55 -17.80
CA TRP A 164 -18.10 -11.02 -17.81
C TRP A 164 -19.50 -11.51 -17.46
N ARG A 165 -20.37 -11.53 -18.47
CA ARG A 165 -21.60 -12.31 -18.41
C ARG A 165 -21.13 -13.76 -18.35
N MET A 166 -21.18 -14.38 -17.17
CA MET A 166 -21.03 -15.83 -17.05
C MET A 166 -21.99 -16.46 -18.07
N ILE A 167 -21.46 -16.85 -19.22
CA ILE A 167 -22.13 -17.81 -20.07
C ILE A 167 -22.03 -19.07 -19.23
N ARG A 168 -23.06 -19.33 -18.41
CA ARG A 168 -23.29 -20.69 -17.96
C ARG A 168 -23.40 -21.50 -19.24
N GLU A 169 -22.37 -22.26 -19.54
CA GLU A 169 -22.45 -23.41 -20.42
C GLU A 169 -23.42 -24.38 -19.76
N ASP A 170 -24.71 -24.13 -19.98
CA ASP A 170 -25.79 -25.03 -19.61
C ASP A 170 -25.93 -26.04 -20.75
N ASP A 171 -24.91 -26.89 -20.90
CA ASP A 171 -24.95 -28.06 -21.77
C ASP A 171 -25.39 -29.26 -20.94
N GLY A 172 -26.70 -29.50 -20.98
CA GLY A 172 -27.35 -30.61 -20.28
C GLY A 172 -28.72 -30.95 -20.84
N ASP A 173 -28.80 -31.12 -22.16
CA ASP A 173 -29.83 -31.81 -22.93
C ASP A 173 -30.85 -32.66 -22.13
N SER A 174 -32.12 -32.26 -22.20
CA SER A 174 -33.19 -33.23 -22.42
C SER A 174 -34.36 -32.55 -23.14
N GLY A 175 -34.36 -32.67 -24.46
CA GLY A 175 -35.52 -32.34 -25.26
C GLY A 175 -36.70 -33.26 -24.96
N LEU A 176 -37.88 -32.69 -24.69
CA LEU A 176 -39.17 -33.28 -25.06
C LEU A 176 -40.21 -32.18 -25.36
N SER A 177 -40.76 -32.31 -26.56
CA SER A 177 -41.97 -31.66 -27.11
C SER A 177 -43.10 -31.35 -26.11
N ASN A 178 -43.79 -30.21 -26.25
CA ASN A 178 -45.05 -30.16 -27.02
C ASN A 178 -45.66 -28.76 -27.11
N GLU A 179 -46.49 -28.61 -28.15
CA GLU A 179 -47.23 -27.44 -28.59
C GLU A 179 -48.37 -26.98 -27.66
N THR A 180 -48.89 -25.77 -27.95
CA THR A 180 -50.21 -25.18 -27.59
C THR A 180 -50.43 -24.84 -26.12
N GLY A 181 -50.99 -23.71 -25.69
CA GLY A 181 -51.68 -22.58 -26.31
C GLY A 181 -52.57 -21.93 -25.24
N HIS A 182 -52.85 -20.63 -25.39
CA HIS A 182 -53.92 -19.84 -24.74
C HIS A 182 -53.89 -19.59 -23.21
N GLY A 183 -54.02 -18.30 -22.88
CA GLY A 183 -55.14 -17.86 -22.02
C GLY A 183 -54.80 -17.33 -20.63
N ASP A 184 -54.90 -16.01 -20.52
CA ASP A 184 -55.65 -15.27 -19.49
C ASP A 184 -55.19 -15.21 -18.01
N ASP A 185 -54.93 -13.97 -17.62
CA ASP A 185 -55.49 -13.22 -16.47
C ASP A 185 -55.24 -13.58 -14.99
N ALA A 186 -55.17 -12.46 -14.25
CA ALA A 186 -55.62 -12.24 -12.88
C ALA A 186 -54.71 -12.63 -11.69
N SER A 187 -54.09 -11.58 -11.14
CA SER A 187 -54.16 -11.14 -9.73
C SER A 187 -54.27 -12.20 -8.61
N SER A 188 -53.33 -12.14 -7.66
CA SER A 188 -53.66 -12.34 -6.24
C SER A 188 -52.67 -11.61 -5.34
N GLU A 189 -53.23 -10.80 -4.45
CA GLU A 189 -52.62 -10.20 -3.28
C GLU A 189 -52.35 -11.24 -2.18
N GLY A 190 -51.56 -10.84 -1.18
CA GLY A 190 -51.37 -11.52 0.10
C GLY A 190 -49.99 -12.19 0.20
N ASP A 191 -49.27 -12.18 1.32
CA ASP A 191 -49.53 -11.68 2.66
C ASP A 191 -48.17 -11.71 3.40
N ALA A 192 -48.09 -10.95 4.47
CA ALA A 192 -46.95 -10.77 5.35
C ALA A 192 -46.47 -12.06 6.04
N SER A 193 -45.17 -12.14 6.36
CA SER A 193 -44.67 -12.14 7.74
C SER A 193 -43.19 -12.52 7.82
N ASP A 194 -42.48 -11.85 8.72
CA ASP A 194 -41.37 -12.34 9.54
C ASP A 194 -40.14 -12.93 8.84
N ILE A 195 -39.09 -12.12 8.71
CA ILE A 195 -37.71 -12.61 8.88
C ILE A 195 -36.96 -11.67 9.83
N GLN A 196 -36.43 -12.31 10.86
CA GLN A 196 -35.74 -11.75 12.02
C GLN A 196 -34.34 -11.26 11.65
N VAL A 197 -33.94 -10.24 12.41
CA VAL A 197 -32.59 -9.70 12.55
C VAL A 197 -31.62 -10.82 12.94
N ALA A 198 -30.51 -10.93 12.22
CA ALA A 198 -29.27 -11.50 12.73
C ALA A 198 -28.09 -10.70 12.15
N GLU A 199 -27.58 -9.81 13.00
CA GLU A 199 -26.23 -9.26 12.93
C GLU A 199 -25.21 -10.40 12.93
N ASN A 200 -24.15 -10.28 12.11
CA ASN A 200 -22.76 -10.52 12.52
C ASN A 200 -21.83 -10.23 11.34
N GLY A 201 -21.24 -9.04 11.38
CA GLY A 201 -20.03 -8.71 10.63
C GLY A 201 -18.81 -9.23 11.39
N HIS A 202 -17.92 -9.90 10.67
CA HIS A 202 -16.53 -10.11 11.07
C HIS A 202 -15.65 -9.43 10.03
N GLY A 203 -15.30 -8.16 10.30
CA GLY A 203 -14.19 -7.48 9.64
C GLY A 203 -12.91 -7.81 10.39
N GLN A 204 -12.01 -8.53 9.74
CA GLN A 204 -10.62 -8.63 10.16
C GLN A 204 -9.91 -7.34 9.77
N VAL A 205 -9.34 -6.67 10.76
CA VAL A 205 -8.47 -5.51 10.60
C VAL A 205 -7.06 -6.03 10.90
N SER A 206 -6.18 -5.97 9.92
CA SER A 206 -4.75 -6.24 10.03
C SER A 206 -4.02 -4.91 10.08
N ASP A 207 -3.46 -4.58 11.23
CA ASP A 207 -2.46 -3.51 11.40
C ASP A 207 -1.10 -4.20 11.59
N ASP A 208 -0.20 -4.04 10.62
CA ASP A 208 1.23 -4.41 10.71
C ASP A 208 2.05 -3.24 10.17
N GLU A 209 2.81 -2.60 11.06
CA GLU A 209 3.84 -1.60 10.76
C GLU A 209 4.85 -1.62 11.91
N GLY A 210 6.08 -2.04 11.62
CA GLY A 210 7.16 -2.20 12.59
C GLY A 210 8.52 -1.88 11.98
N LEU A 211 8.87 -0.60 12.03
CA LEU A 211 10.11 0.00 11.52
C LEU A 211 11.40 -0.57 12.13
N SER A 212 12.38 -0.65 11.22
CA SER A 212 13.82 -0.88 11.37
C SER A 212 14.55 0.25 12.12
N GLU A 213 15.59 -0.13 12.87
CA GLU A 213 17.01 0.30 12.73
C GLU A 213 17.76 0.11 14.07
N ASN A 214 18.84 -0.69 14.09
CA ASN A 214 20.21 -0.17 14.23
C ASN A 214 21.29 -1.27 14.22
N ASP A 215 22.44 -0.89 13.68
CA ASP A 215 23.66 -1.64 13.38
C ASP A 215 24.29 -2.41 14.55
N THR A 216 24.77 -3.64 14.28
CA THR A 216 26.00 -4.14 14.91
C THR A 216 26.74 -5.08 13.95
N ALA A 217 27.87 -4.60 13.44
CA ALA A 217 28.87 -5.39 12.77
C ALA A 217 29.48 -6.43 13.74
N MET A 218 29.48 -7.71 13.36
CA MET A 218 30.36 -8.73 13.92
C MET A 218 30.85 -9.64 12.79
N GLU A 219 32.16 -9.84 12.83
CA GLU A 219 33.01 -10.51 11.85
C GLU A 219 32.88 -12.05 11.94
N ASP A 220 33.06 -12.68 10.78
CA ASP A 220 33.54 -14.03 10.48
C ASP A 220 33.81 -14.99 11.65
N GLU A 221 33.23 -16.20 11.61
CA GLU A 221 34.02 -17.44 11.64
C GLU A 221 33.37 -18.51 10.73
N GLU A 222 34.18 -19.01 9.80
CA GLU A 222 33.97 -20.25 9.05
C GLU A 222 33.95 -21.44 10.01
N ASP A 223 33.00 -22.36 9.84
CA ASP A 223 33.29 -23.79 10.06
C ASP A 223 32.30 -24.64 9.25
N GLY A 224 32.86 -25.58 8.49
CA GLY A 224 32.16 -26.45 7.57
C GLY A 224 31.89 -27.85 8.14
N GLU A 225 31.10 -28.59 7.35
CA GLU A 225 30.80 -30.04 7.42
C GLU A 225 29.83 -30.44 8.56
N ASP A 226 28.84 -31.33 8.44
CA ASP A 226 28.51 -32.35 7.44
C ASP A 226 27.03 -32.81 7.60
N GLN A 227 26.56 -33.53 6.58
CA GLN A 227 25.26 -34.15 6.27
C GLN A 227 24.42 -34.75 7.41
N GLY A 228 23.10 -34.54 7.32
CA GLY A 228 22.05 -35.31 8.00
C GLY A 228 20.78 -35.36 7.15
N GLU A 229 20.35 -36.56 6.82
CA GLU A 229 19.37 -36.92 5.80
C GLU A 229 17.92 -36.49 6.10
N SER A 230 17.28 -35.97 5.04
CA SER A 230 15.92 -36.21 4.55
C SER A 230 14.87 -36.71 5.56
N ASP A 231 13.91 -35.82 5.86
CA ASP A 231 12.52 -36.20 6.12
C ASP A 231 11.67 -35.38 5.14
N GLU A 232 11.43 -35.96 3.96
CA GLU A 232 10.55 -35.44 2.92
C GLU A 232 9.11 -35.43 3.45
N SER A 233 8.71 -34.31 4.05
CA SER A 233 7.31 -33.92 4.07
C SER A 233 6.94 -33.61 2.62
N GLU A 234 6.20 -34.54 1.99
CA GLU A 234 5.40 -34.29 0.79
C GLU A 234 4.39 -33.19 1.13
N GLU A 235 4.84 -31.93 1.12
CA GLU A 235 3.95 -30.81 0.89
C GLU A 235 3.50 -30.99 -0.56
N GLU A 236 2.20 -31.14 -0.73
CA GLU A 236 1.59 -31.15 -2.06
C GLU A 236 2.03 -29.85 -2.72
N ASP A 237 2.96 -29.95 -3.69
CA ASP A 237 3.35 -28.87 -4.58
C ASP A 237 2.06 -28.38 -5.24
N GLU A 238 1.38 -27.41 -4.61
CA GLU A 238 0.43 -26.56 -5.30
C GLU A 238 1.25 -25.93 -6.40
N ASP A 239 1.06 -26.40 -7.63
CA ASP A 239 1.72 -25.90 -8.83
C ASP A 239 1.68 -24.36 -8.77
N GLU A 240 2.78 -23.72 -8.35
CA GLU A 240 2.91 -22.27 -8.34
C GLU A 240 2.77 -21.87 -9.82
N GLU A 241 1.55 -21.49 -10.21
CA GLU A 241 1.25 -21.10 -11.59
C GLU A 241 2.22 -19.99 -11.95
N GLU A 242 3.19 -20.35 -12.82
CA GLU A 242 4.27 -19.46 -13.22
C GLU A 242 3.64 -18.16 -13.72
N VAL A 243 3.91 -17.07 -13.01
CA VAL A 243 3.29 -15.76 -13.25
C VAL A 243 3.58 -15.32 -14.68
N ASP A 244 2.54 -15.30 -15.51
CA ASP A 244 2.65 -14.88 -16.90
C ASP A 244 2.17 -13.44 -17.09
N CYS A 245 3.11 -12.50 -17.12
CA CYS A 245 2.85 -11.10 -17.49
C CYS A 245 2.14 -10.98 -18.86
N ASP A 246 2.27 -11.95 -19.76
CA ASP A 246 1.65 -11.91 -21.09
C ASP A 246 0.13 -12.19 -21.05
N ASN A 247 -0.38 -12.80 -19.96
CA ASN A 247 -1.80 -13.09 -19.76
C ASN A 247 -2.43 -12.27 -18.61
N MET A 248 -1.89 -11.07 -18.41
CA MET A 248 -2.33 -10.10 -17.41
C MET A 248 -3.84 -9.81 -17.49
N ASP A 249 -4.54 -9.90 -16.36
CA ASP A 249 -5.95 -9.53 -16.22
C ASP A 249 -6.12 -8.02 -16.41
N ALA A 250 -6.29 -7.61 -17.68
CA ALA A 250 -6.15 -6.22 -18.10
C ALA A 250 -7.33 -5.72 -18.94
N ARG A 251 -7.69 -4.44 -18.74
CA ARG A 251 -8.76 -3.74 -19.46
C ARG A 251 -8.21 -2.65 -20.39
N PRO A 252 -8.99 -2.11 -21.35
CA PRO A 252 -8.54 -0.99 -22.17
C PRO A 252 -8.03 0.17 -21.32
N ALA A 253 -6.82 0.65 -21.61
CA ALA A 253 -6.10 1.60 -20.74
C ALA A 253 -6.94 2.83 -20.39
N ALA A 254 -7.57 3.43 -21.40
CA ALA A 254 -8.39 4.61 -21.23
C ALA A 254 -9.63 4.39 -20.32
N ASN A 255 -10.17 3.16 -20.25
CA ASN A 255 -11.29 2.85 -19.37
C ASN A 255 -10.82 2.79 -17.91
N VAL A 256 -9.69 2.13 -17.64
CA VAL A 256 -9.13 2.02 -16.29
C VAL A 256 -8.83 3.40 -15.72
N LEU A 257 -8.12 4.26 -16.46
CA LEU A 257 -7.75 5.58 -15.97
C LEU A 257 -8.97 6.50 -15.76
N ARG A 258 -9.99 6.42 -16.65
CA ARG A 258 -11.26 7.15 -16.45
C ARG A 258 -12.04 6.65 -15.24
N ASP A 259 -12.01 5.34 -14.98
CA ASP A 259 -12.61 4.76 -13.79
C ASP A 259 -11.91 5.25 -12.52
N ILE A 260 -10.57 5.32 -12.49
CA ILE A 260 -9.81 5.90 -11.37
C ILE A 260 -10.23 7.35 -11.10
N ILE A 261 -10.33 8.17 -12.16
CA ILE A 261 -10.82 9.54 -12.04
C ILE A 261 -12.23 9.54 -11.43
N ARG A 262 -13.14 8.72 -11.96
CA ARG A 262 -14.51 8.58 -11.44
C ARG A 262 -14.53 8.16 -9.98
N TRP A 263 -13.66 7.24 -9.56
CA TRP A 263 -13.58 6.76 -8.19
C TRP A 263 -13.16 7.84 -7.19
N TYR A 264 -12.28 8.76 -7.60
CA TYR A 264 -11.97 9.95 -6.81
C TYR A 264 -13.12 10.96 -6.75
N TYR A 265 -13.88 11.10 -7.83
CA TYR A 265 -15.08 11.96 -7.83
C TYR A 265 -16.17 11.39 -6.93
N ASP A 266 -16.49 10.10 -7.02
CA ASP A 266 -17.54 9.47 -6.21
C ASP A 266 -17.10 9.09 -4.78
N LEU A 267 -15.82 9.29 -4.46
CA LEU A 267 -15.18 8.93 -3.18
C LEU A 267 -15.30 7.43 -2.86
N SER A 268 -15.43 6.58 -3.87
CA SER A 268 -15.18 5.15 -3.73
C SER A 268 -13.69 4.85 -3.62
N GLU A 269 -12.84 5.77 -4.06
CA GLU A 269 -11.40 5.81 -3.75
C GLU A 269 -11.04 7.17 -3.15
N VAL A 270 -10.11 7.18 -2.19
CA VAL A 270 -9.62 8.40 -1.53
C VAL A 270 -8.11 8.34 -1.52
N PRO A 271 -7.40 9.42 -1.86
CA PRO A 271 -5.95 9.35 -1.99
C PRO A 271 -5.26 9.11 -0.64
N GLY A 272 -4.10 8.44 -0.71
CA GLY A 272 -3.30 8.01 0.43
C GLY A 272 -3.42 6.49 0.65
N GLY A 273 -3.18 6.06 1.89
CA GLY A 273 -3.32 4.65 2.30
C GLY A 273 -2.07 3.80 2.18
N GLY A 274 -0.93 4.38 1.79
CA GLY A 274 0.38 3.75 1.88
C GLY A 274 1.24 4.35 2.99
N GLU A 275 2.54 4.07 2.92
CA GLU A 275 3.52 4.41 3.96
C GLU A 275 3.77 5.92 4.09
N HIS A 276 3.66 6.68 2.99
CA HIS A 276 4.09 8.08 2.95
C HIS A 276 3.00 9.10 3.31
N SER A 277 1.74 8.71 3.27
CA SER A 277 0.62 9.63 3.56
C SER A 277 0.33 9.75 5.06
N GLY A 278 0.69 8.72 5.84
CA GLY A 278 0.46 8.65 7.28
C GLY A 278 -1.03 8.74 7.67
N SER A 279 -1.29 8.79 8.99
CA SER A 279 -2.65 8.77 9.53
C SER A 279 -3.48 10.04 9.23
N LEU A 280 -2.87 11.10 8.70
CA LEU A 280 -3.57 12.31 8.27
C LEU A 280 -4.58 12.00 7.15
N TRP A 281 -4.25 11.05 6.28
CA TRP A 281 -5.07 10.65 5.13
C TRP A 281 -5.85 9.35 5.39
N ASN A 282 -6.29 9.14 6.62
CA ASN A 282 -7.20 8.03 6.94
C ASN A 282 -8.46 8.09 6.05
N GLN A 283 -8.74 7.00 5.33
CA GLN A 283 -9.76 6.98 4.28
C GLN A 283 -11.16 7.35 4.79
N GLU A 284 -11.60 6.79 5.92
CA GLU A 284 -12.93 7.07 6.48
C GLU A 284 -13.09 8.54 6.88
N THR A 285 -12.06 9.08 7.54
CA THR A 285 -12.04 10.46 7.98
C THR A 285 -12.04 11.41 6.78
N ALA A 286 -11.10 11.23 5.85
CA ALA A 286 -10.96 12.07 4.65
C ALA A 286 -12.23 12.02 3.80
N LYS A 287 -12.82 10.83 3.56
CA LYS A 287 -14.08 10.67 2.83
C LYS A 287 -15.22 11.49 3.43
N SER A 288 -15.41 11.40 4.75
CA SER A 288 -16.47 12.13 5.43
C SER A 288 -16.28 13.65 5.33
N LEU A 289 -15.03 14.12 5.38
CA LEU A 289 -14.67 15.53 5.26
C LEU A 289 -14.86 16.04 3.83
N TYR A 290 -14.48 15.29 2.81
CA TYR A 290 -14.74 15.66 1.41
C TYR A 290 -16.24 15.91 1.18
N GLN A 291 -17.09 15.00 1.65
CA GLN A 291 -18.54 15.16 1.56
C GLN A 291 -19.05 16.39 2.33
N LYS A 292 -18.55 16.60 3.56
CA LYS A 292 -18.89 17.75 4.39
C LYS A 292 -18.56 19.08 3.70
N HIS A 293 -17.44 19.14 2.99
CA HIS A 293 -16.94 20.36 2.36
C HIS A 293 -17.36 20.51 0.90
N GLY A 294 -18.26 19.66 0.39
CA GLY A 294 -18.91 19.87 -0.92
C GLY A 294 -18.19 19.24 -2.11
N TRP A 295 -17.33 18.25 -1.89
CA TRP A 295 -16.76 17.44 -2.97
C TRP A 295 -17.74 16.34 -3.44
N PRO A 296 -17.79 16.03 -4.75
CA PRO A 296 -17.23 16.81 -5.86
C PRO A 296 -18.20 17.92 -6.28
N GLY A 297 -17.76 19.16 -6.31
CA GLY A 297 -18.62 20.25 -6.73
C GLY A 297 -17.90 21.58 -6.82
N GLU A 298 -18.51 22.53 -7.53
CA GLU A 298 -18.03 23.91 -7.62
C GLU A 298 -18.02 24.61 -6.25
N GLY A 299 -18.77 24.06 -5.28
CA GLY A 299 -18.81 24.53 -3.90
C GLY A 299 -17.78 23.90 -2.96
N PHE A 300 -16.81 23.13 -3.48
CA PHE A 300 -15.79 22.50 -2.64
C PHE A 300 -14.91 23.54 -1.92
N ASP A 301 -15.04 23.61 -0.60
CA ASP A 301 -14.24 24.50 0.25
C ASP A 301 -12.97 23.78 0.72
N GLY A 302 -11.95 23.82 -0.13
CA GLY A 302 -10.67 23.15 0.12
C GLY A 302 -9.93 23.65 1.36
N ASP A 303 -10.03 24.94 1.68
CA ASP A 303 -9.32 25.52 2.83
C ASP A 303 -9.98 25.07 4.15
N ALA A 304 -11.32 25.03 4.18
CA ALA A 304 -12.05 24.47 5.32
C ALA A 304 -11.82 22.97 5.46
N PHE A 305 -11.73 22.23 4.34
CA PHE A 305 -11.39 20.82 4.32
C PHE A 305 -10.01 20.55 4.95
N GLU A 306 -8.95 21.23 4.52
CA GLU A 306 -7.60 21.06 5.07
C GLU A 306 -7.55 21.37 6.57
N ALA A 307 -8.27 22.41 7.00
CA ALA A 307 -8.35 22.77 8.42
C ALA A 307 -9.04 21.68 9.25
N ASP A 308 -10.14 21.12 8.77
CA ASP A 308 -10.86 20.05 9.46
C ASP A 308 -10.14 18.71 9.39
N LEU A 309 -9.40 18.44 8.32
CA LEU A 309 -8.54 17.27 8.18
C LEU A 309 -7.44 17.29 9.25
N LEU A 310 -6.76 18.43 9.40
CA LEU A 310 -5.74 18.60 10.44
C LEU A 310 -6.33 18.49 11.84
N ARG A 311 -7.51 19.07 12.10
CA ARG A 311 -8.19 18.91 13.39
C ARG A 311 -8.54 17.46 13.69
N ALA A 312 -9.08 16.73 12.71
CA ALA A 312 -9.43 15.32 12.88
C ALA A 312 -8.19 14.48 13.19
N HIS A 313 -7.08 14.71 12.48
CA HIS A 313 -5.81 14.05 12.76
C HIS A 313 -5.27 14.35 14.15
N VAL A 314 -5.24 15.61 14.57
CA VAL A 314 -4.80 15.98 15.92
C VAL A 314 -5.71 15.40 16.99
N ALA A 315 -7.03 15.47 16.81
CA ALA A 315 -7.98 14.87 17.74
C ALA A 315 -7.77 13.35 17.85
N GLU A 316 -7.48 12.67 16.74
CA GLU A 316 -7.21 11.24 16.75
C GLU A 316 -5.86 10.90 17.40
N ASN A 317 -4.81 11.70 17.16
CA ASN A 317 -3.53 11.56 17.87
C ASN A 317 -3.69 11.82 19.37
N VAL A 318 -4.44 12.85 19.76
CA VAL A 318 -4.78 13.14 21.16
C VAL A 318 -5.53 11.95 21.75
N ARG A 319 -6.51 11.36 21.06
CA ARG A 319 -7.22 10.15 21.52
C ARG A 319 -6.29 8.96 21.64
N HIS A 320 -5.39 8.74 20.69
CA HIS A 320 -4.40 7.66 20.76
C HIS A 320 -3.40 7.86 21.89
N ASN A 321 -2.99 9.10 22.18
CA ASN A 321 -2.09 9.44 23.28
C ASN A 321 -2.79 9.47 24.65
N LEU A 322 -4.09 9.79 24.68
CA LEU A 322 -4.93 9.79 25.88
C LEU A 322 -5.50 8.41 26.21
N LYS A 323 -5.70 7.55 25.21
CA LYS A 323 -5.73 6.09 25.42
C LYS A 323 -4.33 5.79 25.96
N PRO A 324 -4.17 5.50 27.26
CA PRO A 324 -2.84 5.40 27.81
C PRO A 324 -2.12 4.29 27.05
N GLY A 325 -0.80 4.40 26.87
CA GLY A 325 0.05 3.48 26.09
C GLY A 325 -0.04 2.00 26.48
N TYR A 326 -1.01 1.59 27.28
CA TYR A 326 -1.42 0.24 27.54
C TYR A 326 -1.75 -0.57 26.28
N TYR A 327 -2.43 -0.06 25.25
CA TYR A 327 -2.73 -0.90 24.08
C TYR A 327 -1.46 -1.21 23.28
N SER A 328 -0.66 -0.19 22.97
CA SER A 328 0.68 -0.39 22.37
C SER A 328 1.57 -1.27 23.26
N ARG A 329 1.60 -1.03 24.58
CA ARG A 329 2.36 -1.86 25.53
C ARG A 329 1.85 -3.31 25.62
N ILE A 330 0.54 -3.52 25.56
CA ILE A 330 -0.09 -4.85 25.54
C ILE A 330 0.30 -5.56 24.26
N SER A 331 0.14 -4.93 23.09
CA SER A 331 0.51 -5.51 21.80
C SER A 331 2.00 -5.86 21.74
N CYS A 332 2.89 -4.96 22.15
CA CYS A 332 4.33 -5.26 22.23
C CYS A 332 4.63 -6.42 23.18
N LEU A 333 4.00 -6.48 24.36
CA LEU A 333 4.20 -7.58 25.31
C LEU A 333 3.63 -8.91 24.80
N GLU A 334 2.50 -8.89 24.10
CA GLU A 334 1.93 -10.08 23.46
C GLU A 334 2.81 -10.60 22.33
N TYR A 335 3.35 -9.70 21.52
CA TYR A 335 4.31 -10.03 20.47
C TYR A 335 5.60 -10.62 21.06
N SER A 336 6.25 -9.96 22.02
CA SER A 336 7.45 -10.49 22.70
C SER A 336 7.20 -11.85 23.36
N LEU A 337 6.00 -12.10 23.90
CA LEU A 337 5.66 -13.41 24.47
C LEU A 337 5.49 -14.51 23.41
N LYS A 338 5.00 -14.18 22.22
CA LYS A 338 4.83 -15.14 21.11
C LYS A 338 6.14 -15.41 20.39
N GLU A 339 6.79 -14.36 19.88
CA GLU A 339 7.93 -14.46 18.97
C GLU A 339 9.27 -14.58 19.71
N GLU A 340 9.50 -13.75 20.72
CA GLU A 340 10.82 -13.65 21.36
C GLU A 340 11.02 -14.70 22.46
N HIS A 341 9.94 -15.08 23.15
CA HIS A 341 10.04 -15.98 24.30
C HIS A 341 9.66 -17.42 24.02
N GLY A 342 8.73 -17.73 23.11
CA GLY A 342 8.32 -19.11 22.81
C GLY A 342 9.45 -19.92 22.15
N PRO A 343 9.82 -19.61 20.90
CA PRO A 343 10.91 -20.28 20.19
C PRO A 343 12.25 -20.22 20.93
N ALA A 344 12.56 -19.09 21.57
CA ALA A 344 13.83 -18.93 22.26
C ALA A 344 13.91 -19.65 23.62
N LEU A 345 12.79 -19.94 24.28
CA LEU A 345 12.77 -20.84 25.44
C LEU A 345 13.03 -22.28 24.98
N GLN A 346 12.35 -22.72 23.92
CA GLN A 346 12.55 -24.06 23.36
C GLN A 346 14.01 -24.29 22.97
N LYS A 347 14.61 -23.37 22.21
CA LYS A 347 16.03 -23.42 21.84
C LYS A 347 16.98 -23.55 23.05
N ARG A 348 16.66 -22.88 24.16
CA ARG A 348 17.47 -22.95 25.39
C ARG A 348 17.24 -24.25 26.16
N THR A 349 16.03 -24.80 26.13
CA THR A 349 15.74 -26.14 26.66
C THR A 349 16.49 -27.22 25.88
N ASP A 350 16.51 -27.11 24.56
CA ASP A 350 17.22 -28.05 23.69
C ASP A 350 18.74 -27.96 23.94
N LYS A 351 19.30 -26.74 24.06
CA LYS A 351 20.71 -26.52 24.43
C LYS A 351 21.08 -27.16 25.77
N LEU A 352 20.17 -27.15 26.75
CA LEU A 352 20.37 -27.83 28.03
C LEU A 352 20.35 -29.36 27.87
N ALA A 353 19.48 -29.88 27.00
CA ALA A 353 19.38 -31.33 26.74
C ALA A 353 20.61 -31.87 25.99
N THR A 354 21.26 -31.05 25.17
CA THR A 354 22.47 -31.43 24.40
C THR A 354 23.78 -31.11 25.11
N ALA A 355 23.75 -30.52 26.30
CA ALA A 355 24.95 -30.17 27.06
C ALA A 355 25.76 -31.44 27.41
N SER A 356 27.04 -31.45 27.05
CA SER A 356 27.93 -32.61 27.15
C SER A 356 28.91 -32.52 28.33
N SER A 357 29.10 -31.32 28.86
CA SER A 357 29.96 -31.03 30.01
C SER A 357 29.20 -30.36 31.16
N VAL A 358 29.75 -30.47 32.37
CA VAL A 358 29.17 -29.83 33.56
C VAL A 358 29.13 -28.30 33.42
N ASP A 359 30.12 -27.70 32.78
CA ASP A 359 30.19 -26.25 32.57
C ASP A 359 29.15 -25.80 31.52
N GLU A 360 29.00 -26.54 30.41
CA GLU A 360 27.93 -26.31 29.42
C GLU A 360 26.54 -26.43 30.05
N GLU A 361 26.34 -27.43 30.90
CA GLU A 361 25.09 -27.63 31.61
C GLU A 361 24.79 -26.43 32.53
N TRP A 362 25.78 -25.92 33.25
CA TRP A 362 25.61 -24.74 34.10
C TRP A 362 25.27 -23.48 33.31
N VAL A 363 25.93 -23.25 32.18
CA VAL A 363 25.65 -22.10 31.29
C VAL A 363 24.24 -22.21 30.71
N ALA A 364 23.86 -23.37 30.18
CA ALA A 364 22.53 -23.60 29.61
C ALA A 364 21.42 -23.45 30.67
N ARG A 365 21.64 -23.94 31.91
CA ARG A 365 20.71 -23.74 33.03
C ARG A 365 20.55 -22.28 33.41
N TRP A 366 21.65 -21.51 33.43
CA TRP A 366 21.61 -20.09 33.73
C TRP A 366 20.83 -19.30 32.65
N GLU A 367 21.13 -19.56 31.38
CA GLU A 367 20.45 -18.93 30.24
C GLU A 367 18.95 -19.25 30.23
N LEU A 368 18.58 -20.50 30.50
CA LEU A 368 17.19 -20.93 30.61
C LEU A 368 16.49 -20.22 31.78
N TRP A 369 17.11 -20.21 32.97
CA TRP A 369 16.56 -19.51 34.14
C TRP A 369 16.37 -18.01 33.89
N GLU A 370 17.32 -17.36 33.22
CA GLU A 370 17.22 -15.94 32.91
C GLU A 370 16.09 -15.66 31.91
N ALA A 371 15.93 -16.51 30.89
CA ALA A 371 14.84 -16.43 29.93
C ALA A 371 13.47 -16.66 30.59
N GLU A 372 13.34 -17.68 31.44
CA GLU A 372 12.12 -17.96 32.22
C GLU A 372 11.75 -16.77 33.12
N ARG A 373 12.74 -16.16 33.77
CA ARG A 373 12.53 -14.98 34.61
C ARG A 373 11.99 -13.79 33.79
N ARG A 374 12.57 -13.53 32.62
CA ARG A 374 12.11 -12.46 31.71
C ARG A 374 10.69 -12.75 31.19
N PHE A 375 10.40 -13.99 30.82
CA PHE A 375 9.07 -14.43 30.40
C PHE A 375 8.02 -14.21 31.50
N HIS A 376 8.32 -14.61 32.74
CA HIS A 376 7.42 -14.37 33.88
C HIS A 376 7.21 -12.89 34.17
N GLN A 377 8.25 -12.07 34.02
CA GLN A 377 8.13 -10.62 34.16
C GLN A 377 7.24 -10.03 33.06
N ALA A 378 7.47 -10.39 31.79
CA ALA A 378 6.66 -9.93 30.67
C ALA A 378 5.18 -10.35 30.82
N GLN A 379 4.90 -11.58 31.27
CA GLN A 379 3.53 -12.02 31.57
C GLN A 379 2.88 -11.21 32.71
N ALA A 380 3.62 -10.92 33.78
CA ALA A 380 3.11 -10.13 34.89
C ALA A 380 2.81 -8.69 34.46
N GLU A 381 3.69 -8.09 33.66
CA GLU A 381 3.49 -6.77 33.06
C GLU A 381 2.29 -6.75 32.11
N LEU A 382 2.12 -7.78 31.26
CA LEU A 382 0.98 -7.90 30.36
C LEU A 382 -0.34 -7.96 31.12
N ARG A 383 -0.39 -8.77 32.19
CA ARG A 383 -1.58 -8.88 33.05
C ARG A 383 -1.89 -7.55 33.73
N ALA A 384 -0.88 -6.87 34.29
CA ALA A 384 -1.04 -5.57 34.92
C ALA A 384 -1.52 -4.51 33.92
N ALA A 385 -0.99 -4.51 32.70
CA ALA A 385 -1.43 -3.60 31.63
C ALA A 385 -2.87 -3.87 31.20
N LYS A 386 -3.27 -5.14 31.02
CA LYS A 386 -4.67 -5.54 30.72
C LYS A 386 -5.65 -5.18 31.83
N GLU A 387 -5.24 -5.30 33.08
CA GLU A 387 -6.07 -4.88 34.22
C GLU A 387 -6.18 -3.35 34.33
N ALA A 388 -5.13 -2.63 33.95
CA ALA A 388 -5.14 -1.17 33.92
C ALA A 388 -6.03 -0.63 32.79
N THR A 389 -6.01 -1.25 31.59
CA THR A 389 -6.96 -0.91 30.51
C THR A 389 -8.39 -1.22 30.91
N PHE A 390 -8.63 -2.40 31.47
CA PHE A 390 -9.97 -2.76 31.93
C PHE A 390 -10.48 -1.77 32.98
N ARG A 391 -9.65 -1.35 33.95
CA ARG A 391 -10.04 -0.33 34.93
C ARG A 391 -10.30 1.04 34.29
N ALA A 392 -9.45 1.48 33.37
CA ALA A 392 -9.60 2.75 32.68
C ALA A 392 -10.83 2.79 31.76
N ALA A 393 -11.21 1.67 31.16
CA ALA A 393 -12.39 1.55 30.30
C ALA A 393 -13.72 1.66 31.06
N TRP A 394 -13.72 1.42 32.38
CA TRP A 394 -14.91 1.47 33.23
C TRP A 394 -15.07 2.78 34.01
N GLU A 395 -14.05 3.64 34.04
CA GLU A 395 -14.25 5.03 34.42
C GLU A 395 -14.86 5.75 33.22
N PRO A 396 -16.07 6.34 33.33
CA PRO A 396 -16.56 7.22 32.29
C PRO A 396 -15.59 8.39 32.24
N GLN A 397 -14.69 8.39 31.27
CA GLN A 397 -13.96 9.57 30.89
C GLN A 397 -15.01 10.57 30.42
N THR A 398 -15.48 11.41 31.34
CA THR A 398 -16.19 12.63 31.00
C THR A 398 -15.17 13.48 30.26
N PHE A 399 -15.13 13.33 28.95
CA PHE A 399 -14.38 14.22 28.07
C PHE A 399 -14.99 15.60 28.25
N ASP A 400 -14.30 16.46 29.00
CA ASP A 400 -14.61 17.88 28.98
C ASP A 400 -14.23 18.40 27.60
N PRO A 401 -15.20 18.83 26.77
CA PRO A 401 -14.91 19.32 25.42
C PRO A 401 -13.94 20.52 25.43
N GLU A 402 -13.96 21.33 26.49
CA GLU A 402 -13.03 22.46 26.63
C GLU A 402 -11.60 22.00 26.88
N GLU A 403 -11.41 20.93 27.67
CA GLU A 403 -10.09 20.35 27.93
C GLU A 403 -9.53 19.64 26.68
N SER A 404 -10.38 18.99 25.87
CA SER A 404 -9.99 18.41 24.58
C SER A 404 -9.47 19.48 23.63
N LEU A 405 -10.23 20.57 23.45
CA LEU A 405 -9.84 21.68 22.57
C LEU A 405 -8.54 22.34 23.03
N LEU A 406 -8.32 22.47 24.34
CA LEU A 406 -7.07 22.99 24.88
C LEU A 406 -5.89 22.05 24.58
N LYS A 407 -6.06 20.73 24.72
CA LYS A 407 -5.02 19.74 24.39
C LYS A 407 -4.70 19.72 22.89
N GLU A 408 -5.73 19.79 22.04
CA GLU A 408 -5.58 19.92 20.59
C GLU A 408 -4.79 21.18 20.22
N LEU A 409 -5.09 22.33 20.83
CA LEU A 409 -4.36 23.58 20.61
C LEU A 409 -2.90 23.50 21.07
N VAL A 410 -2.63 22.85 22.20
CA VAL A 410 -1.26 22.65 22.70
C VAL A 410 -0.48 21.77 21.73
N GLN A 411 -1.04 20.64 21.31
CA GLN A 411 -0.38 19.72 20.38
C GLN A 411 -0.13 20.37 19.01
N LEU A 412 -1.09 21.13 18.47
CA LEU A 412 -0.89 21.94 17.27
C LEU A 412 0.27 22.93 17.43
N GLY A 413 0.37 23.59 18.60
CA GLY A 413 1.47 24.49 18.91
C GLY A 413 2.83 23.78 18.94
N GLU A 414 2.89 22.59 19.50
CA GLU A 414 4.09 21.75 19.54
C GLU A 414 4.50 21.29 18.14
N GLU A 415 3.58 20.80 17.32
CA GLU A 415 3.86 20.39 15.94
C GLU A 415 4.35 21.57 15.07
N ILE A 416 3.73 22.75 15.20
CA ILE A 416 4.18 23.97 14.51
C ILE A 416 5.62 24.31 14.94
N THR A 417 5.93 24.20 16.23
CA THR A 417 7.26 24.49 16.77
C THR A 417 8.30 23.50 16.25
N GLN A 418 8.02 22.20 16.30
CA GLN A 418 8.91 21.17 15.76
C GLN A 418 9.18 21.38 14.26
N ARG A 419 8.15 21.66 13.47
CA ARG A 419 8.32 21.96 12.04
C ARG A 419 9.19 23.20 11.83
N GLN A 420 9.00 24.26 12.62
CA GLN A 420 9.84 25.46 12.56
C GLN A 420 11.31 25.18 12.90
N GLU A 421 11.58 24.37 13.92
CA GLU A 421 12.94 23.97 14.31
C GLU A 421 13.64 23.17 13.20
N ILE A 422 12.93 22.24 12.56
CA ILE A 422 13.43 21.49 11.40
C ILE A 422 13.75 22.44 10.24
N PHE A 423 12.84 23.37 9.91
CA PHE A 423 13.08 24.37 8.86
C PHE A 423 14.30 25.25 9.16
N ASP A 424 14.49 25.67 10.41
CA ASP A 424 15.65 26.46 10.81
C ASP A 424 16.95 25.64 10.77
N ALA A 425 16.91 24.35 11.11
CA ALA A 425 18.04 23.44 10.97
C ALA A 425 18.44 23.26 9.49
N LEU A 426 17.47 23.02 8.61
CA LEU A 426 17.68 22.93 7.17
C LEU A 426 18.23 24.25 6.59
N ARG A 427 17.74 25.40 7.07
CA ARG A 427 18.25 26.71 6.65
C ARG A 427 19.69 26.95 7.09
N LYS A 428 20.09 26.46 8.27
CA LYS A 428 21.48 26.51 8.75
C LYS A 428 22.38 25.60 7.90
N LEU A 429 21.92 24.39 7.57
CA LEU A 429 22.59 23.46 6.66
C LEU A 429 22.79 24.09 5.28
N LEU A 430 21.75 24.68 4.69
CA LEU A 430 21.84 25.35 3.39
C LEU A 430 22.85 26.51 3.41
N LYS A 431 22.85 27.34 4.46
CA LYS A 431 23.85 28.42 4.63
C LYS A 431 25.28 27.88 4.79
N TRP A 432 25.44 26.73 5.43
CA TRP A 432 26.74 26.08 5.57
C TRP A 432 27.24 25.59 4.21
N VAL A 433 26.40 24.86 3.46
CA VAL A 433 26.71 24.36 2.10
C VAL A 433 27.08 25.50 1.14
N ILE A 434 26.33 26.62 1.16
CA ILE A 434 26.63 27.81 0.33
C ILE A 434 27.96 28.48 0.71
N ARG A 435 28.47 28.26 1.93
CA ARG A 435 29.71 28.87 2.41
C ARG A 435 30.93 27.98 2.17
N THR A 436 30.74 26.67 2.05
CA THR A 436 31.79 25.69 1.82
C THR A 436 32.02 25.38 0.34
N HIS A 437 31.11 25.79 -0.54
CA HIS A 437 31.28 25.86 -1.99
C HIS A 437 31.42 27.31 -2.45
#